data_AF-A0A2C5XZ00-F1
#
_entry.id   AF-A0A2C5XZ00-F1
#
_cell.length_a   1.000
_cell.length_b   1.000
_cell.length_c   1.000
_cell.angle_alpha   90.00
_cell.angle_beta   90.00
_cell.angle_gamma   90.00
#
_symmetry.space_group_name_H-M   'P 1'
#
loop_
_entity.id
_entity.type
_entity.pdbx_description
1 polymer ?
#
loop_
_entity_poly.entity_id
_entity_poly.type
_entity_poly.pdbx_seq_one_letter_code
_entity_poly.pdbx_strand_id
1 'polypeptide(L)'
;MLSADARGRANFIGNLTSLVRATRGRGFVVSSEAKTALALRAPADVVNLLSVWGLANERGLEGLRAIPRSVVVNEAIKRRGFRGVVDVVQVASPRPEAAAETVSPPPHDAVTSQKRKSADAGPHSAAQPLSKRQAKRMKLAARAAAVEKGQAGAP
;
A
#
# COMPACT_ATOMS: atom_id res chain seq x y z
N MET A 1 -17.40 25.74 -25.28
CA MET A 1 -17.19 24.42 -24.63
C MET A 1 -17.18 23.41 -25.74
N LEU A 2 -16.21 22.50 -25.84
CA LEU A 2 -16.25 21.44 -26.86
C LEU A 2 -17.49 20.54 -26.59
N SER A 3 -18.67 21.04 -26.98
CA SER A 3 -19.68 20.21 -27.62
C SER A 3 -18.90 19.29 -28.53
N ALA A 4 -19.12 18.00 -28.40
CA ALA A 4 -18.43 16.97 -29.15
C ALA A 4 -18.76 17.10 -30.66
N ASP A 5 -18.33 18.20 -31.27
CA ASP A 5 -18.37 18.47 -32.68
C ASP A 5 -17.31 17.57 -33.33
N ALA A 6 -17.64 17.04 -34.50
CA ALA A 6 -16.78 16.06 -35.18
C ALA A 6 -15.38 16.62 -35.42
N ARG A 7 -15.27 17.91 -35.74
CA ARG A 7 -13.99 18.61 -35.96
C ARG A 7 -13.15 18.71 -34.70
N GLY A 8 -13.77 19.08 -33.57
CA GLY A 8 -13.08 19.16 -32.29
C GLY A 8 -12.51 17.82 -31.84
N ARG A 9 -13.28 16.73 -32.03
CA ARG A 9 -12.83 15.37 -31.75
C ARG A 9 -11.66 14.95 -32.63
N ALA A 10 -11.72 15.21 -33.94
CA ALA A 10 -10.63 14.88 -34.85
C ALA A 10 -9.33 15.60 -34.49
N ASN A 11 -9.42 16.90 -34.17
CA ASN A 11 -8.26 17.69 -33.75
C ASN A 11 -7.67 17.20 -32.44
N PHE A 12 -8.51 16.87 -31.45
CA PHE A 12 -8.05 16.31 -30.17
C PHE A 12 -7.29 14.99 -30.38
N ILE A 13 -7.86 14.06 -31.16
CA ILE A 13 -7.25 12.76 -31.45
C ILE A 13 -5.92 12.95 -32.21
N GLY A 14 -5.88 13.85 -33.20
CA GLY A 14 -4.66 14.15 -33.96
C GLY A 14 -3.54 14.70 -33.07
N ASN A 15 -3.87 15.67 -32.20
CA ASN A 15 -2.92 16.26 -31.26
C ASN A 15 -2.41 15.23 -30.25
N LEU A 16 -3.30 14.40 -29.70
CA LEU A 16 -2.94 13.34 -28.77
C LEU A 16 -2.02 12.31 -29.44
N THR A 17 -2.35 11.86 -30.64
CA THR A 17 -1.55 10.87 -31.38
C THR A 17 -0.15 11.41 -31.68
N SER A 18 -0.05 12.69 -32.03
CA SER A 18 1.24 13.38 -32.23
C SER A 18 2.07 13.40 -30.93
N LEU A 19 1.45 13.71 -29.79
CA LEU A 19 2.12 13.74 -28.49
C LEU A 19 2.57 12.35 -28.04
N VAL A 20 1.74 11.31 -28.24
CA VAL A 20 2.09 9.92 -27.92
C VAL A 20 3.31 9.50 -28.73
N ARG A 21 3.37 9.85 -30.02
CA ARG A 21 4.53 9.58 -30.88
C ARG A 21 5.78 10.32 -30.41
N ALA A 22 5.67 11.63 -30.11
CA ALA A 22 6.80 12.46 -29.70
C ALA A 22 7.42 12.01 -28.36
N THR A 23 6.59 11.58 -27.41
CA THR A 23 7.03 11.18 -26.05
C THR A 23 7.32 9.68 -25.92
N ARG A 24 6.95 8.89 -26.93
CA ARG A 24 6.91 7.41 -26.89
C ARG A 24 5.99 6.89 -25.77
N GLY A 25 4.86 7.56 -25.55
CA GLY A 25 3.86 7.13 -24.57
C GLY A 25 4.26 7.32 -23.10
N ARG A 26 5.23 8.19 -22.78
CA ARG A 26 5.74 8.37 -21.40
C ARG A 26 5.34 9.72 -20.82
N GLY A 27 5.10 9.75 -19.51
CA GLY A 27 4.88 11.00 -18.77
C GLY A 27 3.49 11.60 -18.93
N PHE A 28 2.48 10.80 -19.25
CA PHE A 28 1.10 11.26 -19.37
C PHE A 28 0.42 11.32 -18.00
N VAL A 29 -0.39 12.36 -17.80
CA VAL A 29 -1.40 12.45 -16.74
C VAL A 29 -2.73 12.68 -17.41
N VAL A 30 -3.73 11.87 -17.06
CA VAL A 30 -5.05 11.90 -17.71
C VAL A 30 -6.10 12.39 -16.72
N SER A 31 -6.93 13.31 -17.18
CA SER A 31 -8.08 13.86 -16.43
C SER A 31 -9.28 13.99 -17.36
N SER A 32 -10.48 13.85 -16.81
CA SER A 32 -11.74 13.84 -17.57
C SER A 32 -12.37 15.22 -17.77
N GLU A 33 -11.98 16.22 -16.97
CA GLU A 33 -12.65 17.55 -16.90
C GLU A 33 -14.20 17.47 -16.91
N ALA A 34 -14.75 16.39 -16.37
CA ALA A 34 -16.18 16.12 -16.44
C ALA A 34 -16.95 17.13 -15.59
N LYS A 35 -17.88 17.87 -16.22
CA LYS A 35 -18.75 18.85 -15.54
C LYS A 35 -20.01 18.23 -14.94
N THR A 36 -20.37 17.04 -15.39
CA THR A 36 -21.56 16.31 -14.97
C THR A 36 -21.18 14.86 -14.69
N ALA A 37 -21.94 14.20 -13.81
CA ALA A 37 -21.69 12.80 -13.46
C ALA A 37 -21.80 11.85 -14.66
N LEU A 38 -22.65 12.17 -15.64
CA LEU A 38 -22.85 11.38 -16.87
C LEU A 38 -21.63 11.40 -17.80
N ALA A 39 -20.72 12.36 -17.63
CA ALA A 39 -19.49 12.45 -18.41
C ALA A 39 -18.32 11.66 -17.80
N LEU A 40 -18.50 11.06 -16.62
CA LEU A 40 -17.49 10.21 -16.00
C LEU A 40 -17.39 8.86 -16.71
N ARG A 41 -16.17 8.31 -16.73
CA ARG A 41 -15.87 6.99 -17.29
C ARG A 41 -15.09 6.17 -16.28
N ALA A 42 -15.28 4.86 -16.33
CA ALA A 42 -14.49 3.95 -15.51
C ALA A 42 -13.02 4.00 -15.95
N PRO A 43 -12.04 3.80 -15.04
CA PRO A 43 -10.62 3.85 -15.41
C PRO A 43 -10.25 2.89 -16.55
N ALA A 44 -10.84 1.70 -16.59
CA ALA A 44 -10.61 0.73 -17.65
C ALA A 44 -11.08 1.24 -19.03
N ASP A 45 -12.23 1.91 -19.08
CA ASP A 45 -12.77 2.48 -20.33
C ASP A 45 -11.85 3.58 -20.87
N VAL A 46 -11.29 4.41 -19.97
CA VAL A 46 -10.33 5.46 -20.35
C VAL A 46 -9.06 4.84 -20.92
N VAL A 47 -8.52 3.80 -20.28
CA VAL A 47 -7.32 3.09 -20.79
C VAL A 47 -7.60 2.47 -22.17
N ASN A 48 -8.75 1.82 -22.34
CA ASN A 48 -9.14 1.24 -23.62
C ASN A 48 -9.25 2.30 -24.72
N LEU A 49 -9.84 3.46 -24.41
CA LEU A 49 -9.93 4.57 -25.36
C LEU A 49 -8.54 5.11 -25.76
N LEU A 50 -7.64 5.28 -24.79
CA LEU A 50 -6.26 5.71 -25.05
C LEU A 50 -5.49 4.67 -25.89
N SER A 51 -5.79 3.39 -25.72
CA SER A 51 -5.23 2.29 -26.53
C SER A 51 -5.60 2.41 -28.00
N VAL A 52 -6.85 2.72 -28.30
CA VAL A 52 -7.32 2.99 -29.68
C VAL A 52 -6.56 4.16 -30.32
N TRP A 53 -6.10 5.12 -29.51
CA TRP A 53 -5.33 6.29 -29.97
C TRP A 53 -3.80 6.09 -29.90
N GLY A 54 -3.34 4.86 -29.72
CA GLY A 54 -1.93 4.48 -29.83
C GLY A 54 -1.11 4.54 -28.54
N LEU A 55 -1.74 4.74 -27.37
CA LEU A 55 -1.06 4.65 -26.08
C LEU A 55 -1.16 3.22 -25.52
N ALA A 56 -0.03 2.57 -25.22
CA ALA A 56 -0.04 1.24 -24.63
C ALA A 56 -0.82 1.19 -23.30
N ASN A 57 -1.56 0.10 -23.06
CA ASN A 57 -2.43 -0.05 -21.89
C ASN A 57 -1.71 0.19 -20.56
N GLU A 58 -0.50 -0.36 -20.42
CA GLU A 58 0.34 -0.15 -19.23
C GLU A 58 0.64 1.33 -18.97
N ARG A 59 0.90 2.11 -20.03
CA ARG A 59 1.18 3.54 -19.94
C ARG A 59 -0.08 4.35 -19.65
N GLY A 60 -1.21 3.96 -20.23
CA GLY A 60 -2.51 4.52 -19.90
C GLY A 60 -2.86 4.34 -18.42
N LEU A 61 -2.63 3.15 -17.87
CA LEU A 61 -2.85 2.85 -16.45
C LEU A 61 -1.87 3.61 -15.54
N GLU A 62 -0.59 3.69 -15.94
CA GLU A 62 0.43 4.45 -15.22
C GLU A 62 0.06 5.94 -15.10
N GLY A 63 -0.51 6.51 -16.17
CA GLY A 63 -0.97 7.90 -16.24
C GLY A 63 -2.22 8.21 -15.42
N LEU A 64 -2.94 7.19 -14.95
CA LEU A 64 -4.07 7.33 -14.01
C LEU A 64 -3.68 7.03 -12.56
N ARG A 65 -2.61 6.24 -12.32
CA ARG A 65 -2.22 5.78 -10.97
C ARG A 65 -0.94 6.43 -10.44
N ALA A 66 0.20 6.16 -11.05
CA ALA A 66 1.51 6.30 -10.42
C ALA A 66 2.08 7.68 -10.71
N ILE A 67 1.90 8.15 -11.94
CA ILE A 67 2.37 9.46 -12.38
C ILE A 67 1.60 10.58 -11.67
N PRO A 68 0.24 10.57 -11.59
CA PRO A 68 -0.46 11.61 -10.83
C PRO A 68 -0.10 11.60 -9.34
N ARG A 69 0.05 10.41 -8.75
CA ARG A 69 0.49 10.28 -7.35
C ARG A 69 1.88 10.87 -7.13
N SER A 70 2.84 10.61 -8.03
CA SER A 70 4.20 11.15 -7.86
C SER A 70 4.20 12.67 -7.95
N VAL A 71 3.38 13.28 -8.80
CA VAL A 71 3.22 14.74 -8.86
C VAL A 71 2.69 15.29 -7.53
N VAL A 72 1.63 14.70 -6.98
CA VAL A 72 1.04 15.15 -5.70
C VAL A 72 2.01 14.96 -4.53
N VAL A 73 2.69 13.82 -4.45
CA VAL A 73 3.67 13.54 -3.39
C VAL A 73 4.87 14.47 -3.48
N ASN A 74 5.41 14.69 -4.69
CA ASN A 74 6.52 15.62 -4.90
C ASN A 74 6.15 17.04 -4.50
N GLU A 75 4.92 17.48 -4.84
CA GLU A 75 4.43 18.79 -4.44
C GLU A 75 4.22 18.90 -2.92
N ALA A 76 3.69 17.85 -2.28
CA ALA A 76 3.56 17.81 -0.83
C ALA A 76 4.92 17.88 -0.12
N ILE A 77 5.94 17.18 -0.63
CA ILE A 77 7.31 17.22 -0.10
C ILE A 77 7.90 18.63 -0.24
N LYS A 78 7.70 19.31 -1.38
CA LYS A 78 8.19 20.69 -1.58
C LYS A 78 7.55 21.70 -0.64
N ARG A 79 6.27 21.51 -0.30
CA ARG A 79 5.51 22.43 0.56
C ARG A 79 5.74 22.20 2.05
N ARG A 80 5.93 20.95 2.46
CA ARG A 80 6.06 20.57 3.89
C ARG A 80 7.50 20.31 4.32
N GLY A 81 8.36 19.94 3.38
CA GLY A 81 9.75 19.63 3.65
C GLY A 81 10.67 20.83 3.45
N PHE A 82 11.70 20.92 4.28
CA PHE A 82 12.78 21.90 4.13
C PHE A 82 14.09 21.15 3.88
N ARG A 83 14.78 21.45 2.77
CA ARG A 83 16.11 20.92 2.43
C ARG A 83 16.26 19.39 2.58
N GLY A 84 15.22 18.61 2.27
CA GLY A 84 15.24 17.15 2.35
C GLY A 84 14.73 16.56 3.68
N VAL A 85 14.32 17.38 4.64
CA VAL A 85 13.63 16.93 5.85
C VAL A 85 12.15 16.69 5.53
N VAL A 86 11.65 15.50 5.84
CA VAL A 86 10.24 15.12 5.67
C VAL A 86 9.55 15.16 7.03
N ASP A 87 8.49 15.96 7.15
CA ASP A 87 7.61 15.96 8.33
C ASP A 87 6.71 14.70 8.31
N VAL A 88 6.93 13.80 9.26
CA VAL A 88 6.16 12.57 9.42
C VAL A 88 5.07 12.80 10.46
N VAL A 89 3.87 13.14 10.00
CA VAL A 89 2.69 13.21 10.87
C VAL A 89 2.28 11.80 11.24
N GLN A 90 2.58 11.40 12.47
CA GLN A 90 2.15 10.12 13.03
C GLN A 90 0.65 10.20 13.33
N VAL A 91 -0.17 9.51 12.53
CA VAL A 91 -1.60 9.41 12.80
C VAL A 91 -1.76 8.63 14.10
N ALA A 92 -2.43 9.22 15.09
CA ALA A 92 -2.62 8.61 16.39
C ALA A 92 -3.16 7.17 16.22
N SER A 93 -2.39 6.19 16.69
CA SER A 93 -2.88 4.82 16.85
C SER A 93 -4.11 4.85 17.76
N PRO A 94 -5.16 4.05 17.50
CA PRO A 94 -6.31 3.97 18.40
C PRO A 94 -5.80 3.75 19.82
N ARG A 95 -6.09 4.71 20.69
CA ARG A 95 -5.75 4.63 22.12
C ARG A 95 -6.41 3.36 22.66
N PRO A 96 -5.66 2.38 23.19
CA PRO A 96 -6.30 1.36 24.02
C PRO A 96 -6.93 2.09 25.21
N GLU A 97 -8.23 1.89 25.40
CA GLU A 97 -8.96 2.48 26.51
C GLU A 97 -8.26 2.19 27.85
N ALA A 98 -8.42 3.15 28.75
CA ALA A 98 -7.69 3.31 29.99
C ALA A 98 -7.61 2.04 30.84
N ALA A 99 -6.38 1.64 31.18
CA ALA A 99 -6.09 1.03 32.47
C ALA A 99 -5.24 2.02 33.26
N ALA A 100 -5.63 2.18 34.53
CA ALA A 100 -5.31 3.29 35.41
C ALA A 100 -3.82 3.46 35.78
N GLU A 101 -3.56 4.64 36.33
CA GLU A 101 -2.31 5.26 36.77
C GLU A 101 -1.41 4.40 37.67
N THR A 102 -0.08 4.53 37.49
CA THR A 102 0.87 4.81 38.59
C THR A 102 2.17 5.47 38.07
N VAL A 103 2.30 6.77 38.34
CA VAL A 103 3.44 7.49 38.98
C VAL A 103 4.90 7.41 38.41
N SER A 104 5.33 8.60 37.91
CA SER A 104 6.66 9.28 37.94
C SER A 104 7.79 9.06 36.89
N PRO A 105 8.54 10.14 36.50
CA PRO A 105 9.59 10.16 35.45
C PRO A 105 11.04 9.95 35.98
N PRO A 106 12.08 9.81 35.11
CA PRO A 106 13.25 8.95 35.33
C PRO A 106 14.52 9.67 35.83
N PRO A 107 15.57 8.92 36.23
CA PRO A 107 16.94 9.38 36.08
C PRO A 107 17.71 8.56 35.02
N HIS A 108 18.61 9.28 34.36
CA HIS A 108 19.49 8.88 33.28
C HIS A 108 20.70 8.03 33.72
N ASP A 109 21.26 7.35 32.72
CA ASP A 109 22.65 6.88 32.56
C ASP A 109 23.16 5.66 33.36
N ALA A 110 23.40 4.55 32.65
CA ALA A 110 24.73 3.95 32.51
C ALA A 110 24.68 2.66 31.64
N VAL A 111 25.36 2.74 30.49
CA VAL A 111 26.24 1.74 29.86
C VAL A 111 26.14 0.29 30.38
N THR A 112 25.89 -0.68 29.49
CA THR A 112 26.83 -1.81 29.25
C THR A 112 26.46 -2.58 27.99
N SER A 113 27.42 -2.56 27.07
CA SER A 113 27.62 -3.42 25.93
C SER A 113 27.69 -4.91 26.34
N GLN A 114 26.70 -5.71 25.94
CA GLN A 114 26.83 -7.16 25.92
C GLN A 114 26.73 -7.73 24.50
N LYS A 115 27.91 -7.73 23.90
CA LYS A 115 28.41 -8.61 22.84
C LYS A 115 27.93 -10.05 23.08
N ARG A 116 26.97 -10.54 22.27
CA ARG A 116 26.68 -11.98 22.22
C ARG A 116 27.73 -12.64 21.33
N LYS A 117 28.55 -13.44 22.00
CA LYS A 117 29.56 -14.34 21.48
C LYS A 117 28.92 -15.29 20.47
N SER A 118 29.40 -15.22 19.23
CA SER A 118 29.32 -16.28 18.24
C SER A 118 30.09 -17.50 18.75
N ALA A 119 29.45 -18.67 18.67
CA ALA A 119 30.12 -19.96 18.65
C ALA A 119 29.53 -20.73 17.45
N ASP A 120 30.36 -20.83 16.43
CA ASP A 120 30.20 -21.68 15.26
C ASP A 120 30.60 -23.12 15.63
N ALA A 121 29.76 -24.09 15.25
CA ALA A 121 30.08 -25.50 14.97
C ALA A 121 28.77 -26.25 14.66
N GLY A 122 28.52 -26.58 13.38
CA GLY A 122 27.46 -27.53 12.96
C GLY A 122 27.88 -29.01 13.18
N PRO A 123 27.22 -30.02 12.58
CA PRO A 123 25.97 -30.04 11.81
C PRO A 123 24.95 -31.14 12.28
N HIS A 124 23.73 -31.12 11.71
CA HIS A 124 22.68 -32.16 11.76
C HIS A 124 21.78 -32.29 13.01
N SER A 125 20.63 -31.62 12.98
CA SER A 125 19.32 -32.26 13.17
C SER A 125 18.20 -31.28 12.77
N ALA A 126 17.41 -31.67 11.78
CA ALA A 126 16.33 -30.86 11.23
C ALA A 126 15.13 -30.83 12.19
N ALA A 127 14.96 -29.73 12.92
CA ALA A 127 13.69 -29.38 13.55
C ALA A 127 13.18 -28.07 12.94
N GLN A 128 12.46 -28.18 11.81
CA GLN A 128 11.75 -27.05 11.24
C GLN A 128 10.68 -26.55 12.23
N PRO A 129 10.52 -25.24 12.44
CA PRO A 129 9.53 -24.71 13.36
C PRO A 129 8.11 -24.99 12.83
N LEU A 130 7.29 -25.66 13.64
CA LEU A 130 5.92 -26.07 13.30
C LEU A 130 5.07 -24.89 12.82
N SER A 131 4.42 -25.08 11.66
CA SER A 131 3.52 -24.10 11.06
C SER A 131 2.39 -23.72 12.02
N LYS A 132 2.05 -22.43 12.08
CA LYS A 132 0.98 -21.86 12.93
C LYS A 132 -0.35 -22.63 12.83
N ARG A 133 -0.59 -23.30 11.69
CA ARG A 133 -1.78 -24.13 11.45
C ARG A 133 -1.75 -25.47 12.22
N GLN A 134 -0.59 -26.12 12.32
CA GLN A 134 -0.42 -27.37 13.07
C GLN A 134 -0.52 -27.14 14.58
N ALA A 135 0.09 -26.05 15.08
CA ALA A 135 -0.02 -25.66 16.48
C ALA A 135 -1.49 -25.41 16.91
N LYS A 136 -2.28 -24.76 16.04
CA LYS A 136 -3.71 -24.54 16.31
C LYS A 136 -4.51 -25.86 16.31
N ARG A 137 -4.17 -26.80 15.42
CA ARG A 137 -4.83 -28.11 15.34
C ARG A 137 -4.54 -28.97 16.58
N MET A 138 -3.29 -28.98 17.04
CA MET A 138 -2.89 -29.70 18.26
C MET A 138 -3.53 -29.10 19.51
N LYS A 139 -3.64 -27.76 19.61
CA LYS A 139 -4.32 -27.11 20.73
C LYS A 139 -5.82 -27.43 20.80
N LEU A 140 -6.47 -27.58 19.65
CA LEU A 140 -7.90 -27.90 19.58
C LEU A 140 -8.14 -29.38 19.91
N ALA A 141 -7.28 -30.28 19.45
CA ALA A 141 -7.29 -31.70 19.82
C ALA A 141 -7.04 -31.91 21.33
N ALA A 142 -6.09 -31.16 21.91
CA ALA A 142 -5.83 -31.21 23.35
C ALA A 142 -7.01 -30.71 24.19
N ARG A 143 -7.77 -29.71 23.68
CA ARG A 143 -9.00 -29.25 24.32
C ARG A 143 -10.14 -30.27 24.20
N ALA A 144 -10.29 -30.93 23.06
CA ALA A 144 -11.29 -31.98 22.89
C ALA A 144 -11.03 -33.18 23.83
N ALA A 145 -9.77 -33.61 23.96
CA ALA A 145 -9.38 -34.68 24.88
C ALA A 145 -9.56 -34.30 26.37
N ALA A 146 -9.45 -33.02 26.71
CA ALA A 146 -9.73 -32.53 28.07
C ALA A 146 -11.23 -32.51 28.39
N VAL A 147 -12.09 -32.26 27.40
CA VAL A 147 -13.55 -32.30 27.57
C VAL A 147 -14.03 -33.74 27.77
N GLU A 148 -13.45 -34.71 27.06
CA GLU A 148 -13.81 -36.13 27.18
C GLU A 148 -13.43 -36.71 28.56
N LYS A 149 -12.29 -36.28 29.12
CA LYS A 149 -11.88 -36.66 30.50
C LYS A 149 -12.73 -35.99 31.59
N GLY A 150 -13.42 -34.89 31.29
CA GLY A 150 -14.32 -34.22 32.22
C GLY A 150 -15.71 -34.87 32.34
N GLN A 151 -16.09 -35.74 31.40
CA GLN A 151 -17.39 -36.43 31.40
C GLN A 151 -17.36 -37.86 31.96
N ALA A 152 -16.18 -38.43 32.22
CA ALA A 152 -16.01 -39.77 32.79
C ALA A 152 -15.69 -39.75 34.31
N GLY A 153 -15.97 -38.65 35.00
CA GLY A 153 -15.67 -38.47 36.42
C GLY A 153 -16.74 -37.65 37.15
N ALA A 154 -17.92 -38.22 37.32
CA ALA A 154 -18.87 -37.81 38.35
C ALA A 154 -19.46 -39.10 38.97
N PRO A 155 -19.35 -39.31 40.30
CA PRO A 155 -20.06 -40.40 40.97
C PRO A 155 -21.58 -40.18 40.97
#